data_AF-A0A5D8Z7F2-F1
#
_entry.id   AF-A0A5D8Z7F2-F1
#
_cell.length_a   1.000
_cell.length_b   1.000
_cell.length_c   1.000
_cell.angle_alpha   90.00
_cell.angle_beta   90.00
_cell.angle_gamma   90.00
#
_symmetry.space_group_name_H-M   'P 1'
#
loop_
_entity.id
_entity.type
_entity.pdbx_description
1 polymer ?
#
loop_
_entity_poly.entity_id
_entity_poly.type
_entity_poly.pdbx_seq_one_letter_code
_entity_poly.pdbx_strand_id
1 'polypeptide(L)'
;MKRINAASVALLTVSFAAVSGAWMYGQSTRNAPSITIDHFALEKLAANRFENGRGLSPCEADEFSRLEAARSELARKGIIDRDVIALVTPTFSGAELLSVSNGHLTVFRYAGETGFMPPDQWFSRPDGPSTTIALTPLEYEKVLSPLSRNVRYAMTARTSGLDGNSYYFASGRESCAYAWSPHGNGPASLIATIVNEASQGAASRRKIVALAGAIARADGGR
;
A
#
# COMPACT_ATOMS: atom_id res chain seq x y z
N MET A 1 60.38 -16.60 -47.37
CA MET A 1 61.18 -16.96 -46.18
C MET A 1 62.10 -15.80 -45.83
N LYS A 2 62.05 -15.32 -44.56
CA LYS A 2 63.11 -14.61 -43.81
C LYS A 2 63.58 -13.24 -44.38
N ARG A 3 63.68 -12.13 -43.63
CA ARG A 3 63.76 -11.88 -42.18
C ARG A 3 63.38 -10.43 -41.90
N ILE A 4 62.62 -10.23 -40.82
CA ILE A 4 62.51 -8.97 -40.08
C ILE A 4 63.73 -8.89 -39.16
N ASN A 5 64.46 -7.78 -39.17
CA ASN A 5 65.45 -7.45 -38.15
C ASN A 5 64.99 -6.20 -37.40
N ALA A 6 65.03 -6.32 -36.08
CA ALA A 6 64.68 -5.33 -35.09
C ALA A 6 65.76 -4.26 -34.92
N ALA A 7 65.35 -3.03 -34.65
CA ALA A 7 66.04 -2.04 -33.82
C ALA A 7 64.96 -0.99 -33.44
N SER A 8 64.42 -1.02 -32.23
CA SER A 8 65.00 -0.48 -30.99
C SER A 8 64.83 1.04 -30.86
N VAL A 9 64.06 1.41 -29.83
CA VAL A 9 64.30 2.53 -28.89
C VAL A 9 64.11 3.94 -29.47
N ALA A 10 62.92 4.54 -29.29
CA ALA A 10 62.51 5.35 -28.14
C ALA A 10 63.21 6.71 -28.04
N LEU A 11 62.46 7.79 -28.26
CA LEU A 11 62.64 9.10 -27.63
C LEU A 11 61.31 9.86 -27.78
N LEU A 12 60.48 9.93 -26.74
CA LEU A 12 60.41 11.05 -25.78
C LEU A 12 60.05 12.39 -26.45
N THR A 13 58.75 12.64 -26.59
CA THR A 13 58.18 13.99 -26.47
C THR A 13 56.93 13.90 -25.59
N VAL A 14 57.14 14.20 -24.31
CA VAL A 14 56.08 14.48 -23.33
C VAL A 14 55.94 15.99 -23.23
N SER A 15 54.69 16.44 -23.05
CA SER A 15 54.24 17.76 -22.60
C SER A 15 53.80 18.74 -23.70
N PHE A 16 52.49 18.82 -23.95
CA PHE A 16 51.64 19.96 -23.51
C PHE A 16 50.21 19.76 -24.04
N ALA A 17 49.41 18.96 -23.33
CA ALA A 17 47.95 18.99 -23.42
C ALA A 17 47.36 18.79 -22.02
N ALA A 18 47.88 19.58 -21.07
CA ALA A 18 47.16 19.92 -19.87
C ALA A 18 46.39 21.22 -20.16
N VAL A 19 45.19 21.34 -19.59
CA VAL A 19 44.26 22.47 -19.69
C VAL A 19 43.24 22.42 -20.83
N SER A 20 42.50 21.32 -20.93
CA SER A 20 41.13 21.34 -21.51
C SER A 20 40.20 20.23 -21.01
N GLY A 21 40.52 19.57 -19.89
CA GLY A 21 39.75 18.44 -19.34
C GLY A 21 39.14 18.62 -17.95
N ALA A 22 39.19 19.82 -17.36
CA ALA A 22 38.72 20.06 -15.98
C ALA A 22 37.60 21.12 -15.86
N TRP A 23 36.88 21.42 -16.96
CA TRP A 23 35.74 22.35 -16.98
C TRP A 23 34.42 21.70 -17.43
N MET A 24 34.34 20.36 -17.41
CA MET A 24 33.09 19.60 -17.69
C MET A 24 32.64 18.69 -16.55
N TYR A 25 33.07 18.95 -15.31
CA TYR A 25 32.64 18.20 -14.13
C TYR A 25 32.15 19.10 -12.98
N GLY A 26 31.58 20.27 -13.31
CA GLY A 26 31.24 21.28 -12.29
C GLY A 26 30.01 22.15 -12.54
N GLN A 27 29.10 21.80 -13.46
CA GLN A 27 27.85 22.56 -13.68
C GLN A 27 26.62 21.72 -14.06
N SER A 28 26.45 20.53 -13.49
CA SER A 28 25.16 19.80 -13.54
C SER A 28 24.56 19.60 -12.14
N THR A 29 24.67 20.63 -11.30
CA THR A 29 23.96 20.73 -10.02
C THR A 29 23.51 22.17 -9.84
N ARG A 30 22.50 22.62 -10.59
CA ARG A 30 21.70 23.83 -10.32
C ARG A 30 20.62 23.95 -11.39
N ASN A 31 19.66 23.05 -11.29
CA ASN A 31 18.24 23.25 -11.60
C ASN A 31 17.57 21.90 -11.28
N ALA A 32 17.71 21.46 -10.02
CA ALA A 32 16.65 20.63 -9.48
C ALA A 32 15.40 21.52 -9.61
N PRO A 33 14.34 21.07 -10.30
CA PRO A 33 13.12 21.85 -10.36
C PRO A 33 12.75 22.14 -8.91
N SER A 34 12.69 23.42 -8.55
CA SER A 34 12.03 23.82 -7.32
C SER A 34 10.62 23.31 -7.49
N ILE A 35 10.29 22.22 -6.81
CA ILE A 35 8.91 21.77 -6.69
C ILE A 35 8.29 22.85 -5.81
N THR A 36 7.86 23.94 -6.44
CA THR A 36 6.90 24.85 -5.85
C THR A 36 5.65 23.99 -5.75
N ILE A 37 5.49 23.39 -4.57
CA ILE A 37 4.28 22.68 -4.19
C ILE A 37 3.21 23.75 -4.27
N ASP A 38 2.42 23.71 -5.35
CA ASP A 38 1.30 24.61 -5.53
C ASP A 38 0.30 24.31 -4.40
N HIS A 39 0.34 25.15 -3.37
CA HIS A 39 -0.55 25.05 -2.22
C HIS A 39 -2.01 25.05 -2.64
N PHE A 40 -2.34 25.75 -3.73
CA PHE A 40 -3.69 25.75 -4.29
C PHE A 40 -4.04 24.42 -4.96
N ALA A 41 -3.11 23.78 -5.66
CA ALA A 41 -3.31 22.43 -6.20
C ALA A 41 -3.45 21.39 -5.09
N LEU A 42 -2.69 21.51 -4.00
CA LEU A 42 -2.82 20.63 -2.83
C LEU A 42 -4.14 20.85 -2.08
N GLU A 43 -4.56 22.10 -1.86
CA GLU A 43 -5.86 22.40 -1.25
C GLU A 43 -7.02 21.97 -2.13
N LYS A 44 -6.91 22.10 -3.45
CA LYS A 44 -7.91 21.59 -4.40
C LYS A 44 -7.95 20.05 -4.43
N LEU A 45 -6.81 19.37 -4.30
CA LEU A 45 -6.75 17.91 -4.13
C LEU A 45 -7.33 17.45 -2.79
N ALA A 46 -7.06 18.19 -1.71
CA ALA A 46 -7.59 17.93 -0.38
C ALA A 46 -9.10 18.20 -0.30
N ALA A 47 -9.58 19.31 -0.88
CA ALA A 47 -11.00 19.64 -1.00
C ALA A 47 -11.74 18.63 -1.89
N ASN A 48 -11.16 18.23 -3.03
CA ASN A 48 -11.75 17.19 -3.87
C ASN A 48 -11.78 15.82 -3.16
N ARG A 49 -10.75 15.48 -2.37
CA ARG A 49 -10.77 14.30 -1.48
C ARG A 49 -11.84 14.41 -0.38
N PHE A 50 -12.07 15.60 0.16
CA PHE A 50 -13.04 15.84 1.22
C PHE A 50 -14.50 15.85 0.71
N GLU A 51 -14.75 16.45 -0.45
CA GLU A 51 -16.08 16.60 -1.06
C GLU A 51 -16.53 15.36 -1.85
N ASN A 52 -15.61 14.67 -2.54
CA ASN A 52 -15.95 13.56 -3.44
C ASN A 52 -15.41 12.19 -2.97
N GLY A 53 -14.48 12.18 -2.01
CA GLY A 53 -13.88 10.97 -1.49
C GLY A 53 -14.44 10.63 -0.11
N ARG A 54 -15.29 9.60 -0.02
CA ARG A 54 -15.40 8.85 1.24
C ARG A 54 -14.02 8.26 1.53
N GLY A 55 -13.21 8.99 2.29
CA GLY A 55 -11.85 8.62 2.66
C GLY A 55 -11.83 7.73 3.90
N LEU A 56 -10.63 7.38 4.35
CA LEU A 56 -10.47 6.72 5.63
C LEU A 56 -10.47 7.76 6.75
N SER A 57 -11.16 7.44 7.84
CA SER A 57 -11.12 8.17 9.10
C SER A 57 -9.99 7.66 9.99
N PRO A 58 -9.36 8.51 10.81
CA PRO A 58 -8.52 8.02 11.89
C PRO A 58 -9.31 7.07 12.81
N CYS A 59 -8.64 6.07 13.37
CA CYS A 59 -9.24 5.21 14.38
C CYS A 59 -9.38 5.91 15.73
N GLU A 60 -10.44 5.57 16.47
CA GLU A 60 -10.56 5.83 17.90
C GLU A 60 -10.17 4.57 18.69
N ALA A 61 -10.32 4.61 20.01
CA ALA A 61 -9.89 3.53 20.91
C ALA A 61 -10.54 2.17 20.57
N ASP A 62 -11.81 2.18 20.19
CA ASP A 62 -12.56 0.98 19.85
C ASP A 62 -12.07 0.32 18.55
N GLU A 63 -11.79 1.11 17.51
CA GLU A 63 -11.23 0.59 16.26
C GLU A 63 -9.83 0.03 16.45
N PHE A 64 -9.02 0.66 17.29
CA PHE A 64 -7.70 0.15 17.67
C PHE A 64 -7.81 -1.21 18.37
N SER A 65 -8.73 -1.35 19.33
CA SER A 65 -8.95 -2.61 20.05
C SER A 65 -9.34 -3.76 19.09
N ARG A 66 -10.21 -3.48 18.11
CA ARG A 66 -10.60 -4.45 17.07
C ARG A 66 -9.41 -4.89 16.21
N LEU A 67 -8.52 -3.95 15.86
CA LEU A 67 -7.31 -4.28 15.12
C LEU A 67 -6.27 -5.02 15.95
N GLU A 68 -6.17 -4.78 17.26
CA GLU A 68 -5.31 -5.58 18.14
C GLU A 68 -5.80 -7.03 18.25
N ALA A 69 -7.12 -7.26 18.27
CA ALA A 69 -7.68 -8.61 18.18
C ALA A 69 -7.31 -9.28 16.85
N ALA A 70 -7.43 -8.57 15.73
CA ALA A 70 -7.02 -9.06 14.41
C ALA A 70 -5.51 -9.36 14.32
N ARG A 71 -4.66 -8.49 14.91
CA ARG A 71 -3.21 -8.70 15.03
C ARG A 71 -2.88 -9.96 15.82
N SER A 72 -3.58 -10.19 16.93
CA SER A 72 -3.41 -11.37 17.77
C SER A 72 -3.79 -12.63 17.01
N GLU A 73 -4.87 -12.59 16.23
CA GLU A 73 -5.27 -13.70 15.38
C GLU A 73 -4.23 -14.01 14.29
N LEU A 74 -3.72 -12.99 13.57
CA LEU A 74 -2.64 -13.19 12.60
C LEU A 74 -1.38 -13.80 13.23
N ALA A 75 -1.02 -13.34 14.44
CA ALA A 75 0.09 -13.92 15.18
C ALA A 75 -0.14 -15.41 15.52
N ARG A 76 -1.36 -15.80 15.92
CA ARG A 76 -1.73 -17.22 16.12
C ARG A 76 -1.62 -18.06 14.85
N LYS A 77 -1.78 -17.44 13.67
CA LYS A 77 -1.56 -18.07 12.35
C LYS A 77 -0.10 -18.05 11.89
N GLY A 78 0.82 -17.52 12.71
CA GLY A 78 2.25 -17.41 12.38
C GLY A 78 2.60 -16.20 11.50
N ILE A 79 1.68 -15.25 11.30
CA ILE A 79 1.89 -14.03 10.51
C ILE A 79 2.23 -12.86 11.44
N ILE A 80 3.52 -12.70 11.72
CA ILE A 80 4.02 -11.71 12.69
C ILE A 80 4.45 -10.42 11.97
N ASP A 81 5.22 -10.54 10.89
CA ASP A 81 5.70 -9.41 10.09
C ASP A 81 4.67 -9.07 9.01
N ARG A 82 3.89 -8.01 9.26
CA ARG A 82 2.77 -7.58 8.42
C ARG A 82 2.83 -6.08 8.18
N ASP A 83 2.83 -5.72 6.91
CA ASP A 83 2.98 -4.32 6.51
C ASP A 83 1.62 -3.61 6.50
N VAL A 84 0.58 -4.35 6.10
CA VAL A 84 -0.81 -3.91 6.11
C VAL A 84 -1.73 -5.02 6.59
N ILE A 85 -2.70 -4.64 7.42
CA ILE A 85 -3.82 -5.47 7.87
C ILE A 85 -5.10 -4.77 7.45
N ALA A 86 -6.07 -5.54 6.95
CA ALA A 86 -7.45 -5.08 6.80
C ALA A 86 -8.39 -6.07 7.48
N LEU A 87 -9.24 -5.57 8.38
CA LEU A 87 -10.33 -6.30 9.00
C LEU A 87 -11.65 -5.78 8.43
N VAL A 88 -12.50 -6.67 7.95
CA VAL A 88 -13.85 -6.35 7.50
C VAL A 88 -14.83 -7.07 8.41
N THR A 89 -15.79 -6.32 8.95
CA THR A 89 -16.85 -6.84 9.82
C THR A 89 -18.21 -6.46 9.24
N PRO A 90 -18.78 -7.30 8.35
CA PRO A 90 -20.14 -7.12 7.86
C PRO A 90 -21.16 -7.45 8.94
N THR A 91 -22.21 -6.64 9.10
CA THR A 91 -23.23 -6.85 10.14
C THR A 91 -23.80 -8.28 10.14
N PHE A 92 -24.16 -8.79 8.97
CA PHE A 92 -24.90 -10.06 8.79
C PHE A 92 -24.04 -11.22 8.27
N SER A 93 -22.72 -11.11 8.33
CA SER A 93 -21.81 -12.22 8.00
C SER A 93 -20.59 -12.19 8.91
N GLY A 94 -19.74 -13.21 8.78
CA GLY A 94 -18.57 -13.31 9.64
C GLY A 94 -17.45 -12.39 9.16
N ALA A 95 -16.44 -12.23 10.02
CA ALA A 95 -15.34 -11.32 9.76
C ALA A 95 -14.44 -11.86 8.64
N GLU A 96 -13.84 -10.93 7.90
CA GLU A 96 -12.78 -11.22 6.94
C GLU A 96 -11.51 -10.49 7.37
N LEU A 97 -10.40 -11.21 7.41
CA LEU A 97 -9.11 -10.69 7.84
C LEU A 97 -8.09 -10.86 6.73
N LEU A 98 -7.62 -9.75 6.19
CA LEU A 98 -6.62 -9.68 5.15
C LEU A 98 -5.29 -9.21 5.72
N SER A 99 -4.21 -9.85 5.27
CA SER A 99 -2.82 -9.49 5.57
C SER A 99 -2.03 -9.36 4.27
N VAL A 100 -1.24 -8.29 4.17
CA VAL A 100 -0.19 -8.15 3.16
C VAL A 100 1.15 -8.26 3.86
N SER A 101 1.91 -9.31 3.52
CA SER A 101 3.15 -9.66 4.20
C SER A 101 4.04 -10.53 3.31
N ASN A 102 5.35 -10.30 3.30
CA ASN A 102 6.34 -11.19 2.68
C ASN A 102 6.02 -11.57 1.22
N GLY A 103 5.58 -10.61 0.39
CA GLY A 103 5.21 -10.88 -1.01
C GLY A 103 3.88 -11.61 -1.21
N HIS A 104 3.07 -11.76 -0.15
CA HIS A 104 1.79 -12.45 -0.21
C HIS A 104 0.66 -11.54 0.26
N LEU A 105 -0.51 -11.72 -0.35
CA LEU A 105 -1.78 -11.25 0.16
C LEU A 105 -2.57 -12.48 0.61
N THR A 106 -2.87 -12.57 1.90
CA THR A 106 -3.60 -13.68 2.50
C THR A 106 -4.91 -13.19 3.10
N VAL A 107 -6.00 -13.92 2.86
CA VAL A 107 -7.34 -13.65 3.40
C VAL A 107 -7.80 -14.85 4.22
N PHE A 108 -8.21 -14.57 5.45
CA PHE A 108 -8.89 -15.49 6.35
C PHE A 108 -10.36 -15.10 6.45
N ARG A 109 -11.24 -16.09 6.47
CA ARG A 109 -12.68 -15.90 6.65
C ARG A 109 -13.13 -16.61 7.90
N TYR A 110 -14.12 -16.04 8.56
CA TYR A 110 -14.71 -16.56 9.77
C TYR A 110 -16.23 -16.61 9.61
N ALA A 111 -16.89 -17.53 10.31
CA ALA A 111 -18.33 -17.70 10.30
C ALA A 111 -18.98 -16.98 11.49
N GLY A 112 -20.20 -16.49 11.29
CA GLY A 112 -20.98 -15.78 12.29
C GLY A 112 -21.63 -14.53 11.72
N GLU A 113 -22.10 -13.65 12.59
CA GLU A 113 -22.70 -12.37 12.23
C GLU A 113 -22.09 -11.30 13.13
N THR A 114 -21.15 -10.51 12.59
CA THR A 114 -20.34 -9.62 13.44
C THR A 114 -21.16 -8.51 14.14
N GLY A 115 -22.34 -8.17 13.61
CA GLY A 115 -23.26 -7.22 14.24
C GLY A 115 -23.96 -7.75 15.49
N PHE A 116 -23.99 -9.08 15.67
CA PHE A 116 -24.66 -9.76 16.80
C PHE A 116 -23.69 -10.57 17.67
N MET A 117 -22.38 -10.45 17.41
CA MET A 117 -21.33 -11.14 18.14
C MET A 117 -20.33 -10.13 18.69
N PRO A 118 -19.86 -10.30 19.95
CA PRO A 118 -18.83 -9.43 20.49
C PRO A 118 -17.49 -9.63 19.76
N PRO A 119 -16.60 -8.61 19.69
CA PRO A 119 -15.38 -8.65 18.87
C PRO A 119 -14.41 -9.79 19.17
N ASP A 120 -14.34 -10.24 20.42
CA ASP A 120 -13.50 -11.36 20.86
C ASP A 120 -13.91 -12.70 20.24
N GLN A 121 -15.18 -12.82 19.82
CA GLN A 121 -15.71 -14.04 19.20
C GLN A 121 -15.63 -14.03 17.67
N TRP A 122 -15.29 -12.91 17.03
CA TRP A 122 -15.25 -12.82 15.57
C TRP A 122 -14.31 -13.82 14.90
N PHE A 123 -13.22 -14.21 15.58
CA PHE A 123 -12.21 -15.13 15.05
C PHE A 123 -12.35 -16.57 15.54
N SER A 124 -13.45 -16.90 16.24
CA SER A 124 -13.63 -18.19 16.92
C SER A 124 -13.92 -19.35 15.96
N ARG A 125 -14.51 -19.09 14.80
CA ARG A 125 -14.97 -20.11 13.84
C ARG A 125 -14.43 -19.81 12.44
N PRO A 126 -13.31 -20.40 12.02
CA PRO A 126 -12.83 -20.27 10.64
C PRO A 126 -13.86 -20.80 9.63
N ASP A 127 -14.03 -20.09 8.52
CA ASP A 127 -14.95 -20.43 7.43
C ASP A 127 -14.15 -20.85 6.17
N GLY A 128 -13.70 -22.10 6.17
CA GLY A 128 -12.92 -22.67 5.07
C GLY A 128 -11.41 -22.32 5.10
N PRO A 129 -10.68 -22.73 4.06
CA PRO A 129 -9.24 -22.46 3.95
C PRO A 129 -8.98 -20.99 3.65
N SER A 130 -7.82 -20.48 4.11
CA SER A 130 -7.36 -19.14 3.74
C SER A 130 -7.01 -19.06 2.25
N THR A 131 -7.39 -17.98 1.60
CA THR A 131 -6.95 -17.66 0.23
C THR A 131 -5.60 -16.96 0.30
N THR A 132 -4.59 -17.44 -0.42
CA THR A 132 -3.29 -16.77 -0.52
C THR A 132 -2.92 -16.50 -1.97
N ILE A 133 -2.48 -15.27 -2.23
CA ILE A 133 -2.08 -14.80 -3.56
C ILE A 133 -0.61 -14.38 -3.47
N ALA A 134 0.25 -15.08 -4.21
CA ALA A 134 1.64 -14.68 -4.37
C ALA A 134 1.74 -13.48 -5.32
N LEU A 135 2.49 -12.47 -4.90
CA LEU A 135 2.79 -11.26 -5.64
C LEU A 135 4.27 -11.24 -6.00
N THR A 136 4.60 -10.81 -7.21
CA THR A 136 5.99 -10.44 -7.53
C THR A 136 6.41 -9.24 -6.69
N PRO A 137 7.73 -8.99 -6.48
CA PRO A 137 8.19 -7.83 -5.71
C PRO A 137 7.58 -6.50 -6.18
N LEU A 138 7.49 -6.30 -7.50
CA LEU A 138 6.88 -5.10 -8.08
C LEU A 138 5.36 -5.02 -7.82
N GLU A 139 4.63 -6.13 -7.92
CA GLU A 139 3.20 -6.17 -7.64
C GLU A 139 2.93 -5.92 -6.15
N TYR A 140 3.76 -6.51 -5.29
CA TYR A 140 3.68 -6.32 -3.84
C TYR A 140 3.85 -4.84 -3.46
N GLU A 141 4.88 -4.17 -3.96
CA GLU A 141 5.07 -2.73 -3.74
C GLU A 141 3.90 -1.88 -4.28
N LYS A 142 3.38 -2.24 -5.46
CA LYS A 142 2.21 -1.57 -6.06
C LYS A 142 0.94 -1.71 -5.22
N VAL A 143 0.77 -2.81 -4.50
CA VAL A 143 -0.36 -3.01 -3.58
C VAL A 143 -0.08 -2.34 -2.25
N LEU A 144 1.10 -2.55 -1.67
CA LEU A 144 1.46 -2.10 -0.34
C LEU A 144 1.49 -0.58 -0.21
N SER A 145 2.17 0.11 -1.14
CA SER A 145 2.41 1.55 -1.07
C SER A 145 1.13 2.39 -1.00
N PRO A 146 0.14 2.22 -1.92
CA PRO A 146 -1.09 3.00 -1.83
C PRO A 146 -1.91 2.64 -0.58
N LEU A 147 -1.96 1.38 -0.16
CA LEU A 147 -2.68 0.97 1.04
C LEU A 147 -2.07 1.62 2.30
N SER A 148 -0.76 1.47 2.50
CA SER A 148 -0.05 2.03 3.66
C SER A 148 -0.20 3.55 3.73
N ARG A 149 -0.07 4.25 2.58
CA ARG A 149 -0.22 5.70 2.50
C ARG A 149 -1.61 6.17 2.91
N ASN A 150 -2.67 5.51 2.41
CA ASN A 150 -4.04 5.89 2.75
C ASN A 150 -4.35 5.67 4.24
N VAL A 151 -3.79 4.62 4.85
CA VAL A 151 -3.93 4.38 6.29
C VAL A 151 -3.19 5.45 7.11
N ARG A 152 -1.96 5.79 6.72
CA ARG A 152 -1.13 6.77 7.44
C ARG A 152 -1.71 8.18 7.44
N TYR A 153 -2.33 8.58 6.33
CA TYR A 153 -2.86 9.93 6.13
C TYR A 153 -4.39 9.96 6.09
N ALA A 154 -5.04 9.16 6.94
CA ALA A 154 -6.48 9.21 7.14
C ALA A 154 -6.89 10.58 7.73
N MET A 155 -7.90 11.24 7.14
CA MET A 155 -8.23 12.64 7.47
C MET A 155 -9.73 12.95 7.58
N THR A 156 -10.64 12.07 7.11
CA THR A 156 -12.07 12.42 7.03
C THR A 156 -12.81 12.03 8.31
N ALA A 157 -13.56 12.95 8.91
CA ALA A 157 -14.45 12.66 10.04
C ALA A 157 -15.81 12.12 9.56
N ARG A 158 -16.35 11.15 10.32
CA ARG A 158 -17.33 10.12 9.95
C ARG A 158 -18.73 10.58 9.47
N THR A 159 -19.36 9.68 8.71
CA THR A 159 -20.74 9.22 8.95
C THR A 159 -20.71 7.72 9.29
N SER A 160 -21.38 7.33 10.37
CA SER A 160 -21.56 5.94 10.80
C SER A 160 -23.03 5.56 10.72
N GLY A 161 -23.32 4.27 10.56
CA GLY A 161 -24.67 3.73 10.68
C GLY A 161 -24.68 2.35 11.32
N LEU A 162 -25.88 1.86 11.62
CA LEU A 162 -26.09 0.61 12.36
C LEU A 162 -25.86 -0.64 11.48
N ASP A 163 -26.15 -0.56 10.19
CA ASP A 163 -26.09 -1.68 9.24
C ASP A 163 -25.02 -1.49 8.16
N GLY A 164 -24.23 -2.52 7.87
CA GLY A 164 -23.34 -2.54 6.71
C GLY A 164 -21.98 -3.15 7.03
N ASN A 165 -20.95 -2.68 6.34
CA ASN A 165 -19.61 -3.26 6.45
C ASN A 165 -18.68 -2.24 7.09
N SER A 166 -18.16 -2.56 8.26
CA SER A 166 -17.07 -1.77 8.85
C SER A 166 -15.73 -2.32 8.38
N TYR A 167 -14.85 -1.42 7.95
CA TYR A 167 -13.51 -1.72 7.50
C TYR A 167 -12.53 -1.03 8.44
N TYR A 168 -11.58 -1.80 8.97
CA TYR A 168 -10.49 -1.31 9.81
C TYR A 168 -9.19 -1.67 9.13
N PHE A 169 -8.28 -0.72 9.09
CA PHE A 169 -7.01 -0.85 8.40
C PHE A 169 -5.89 -0.48 9.35
N ALA A 170 -4.81 -1.24 9.29
CA ALA A 170 -3.59 -0.89 9.99
C ALA A 170 -2.39 -0.97 9.04
N SER A 171 -1.45 -0.05 9.21
CA SER A 171 -0.14 -0.13 8.56
C SER A 171 0.96 0.07 9.59
N GLY A 172 1.87 -0.90 9.69
CA GLY A 172 2.78 -0.97 10.83
C GLY A 172 2.05 -1.12 12.16
N ARG A 173 2.63 -0.61 13.26
CA ARG A 173 2.06 -0.69 14.61
C ARG A 173 1.19 0.51 15.01
N GLU A 174 1.48 1.70 14.49
CA GLU A 174 0.91 2.95 15.02
C GLU A 174 -0.12 3.61 14.09
N SER A 175 -0.17 3.24 12.80
CA SER A 175 -1.13 3.82 11.86
C SER A 175 -2.38 2.96 11.78
N CYS A 176 -3.53 3.59 11.99
CA CYS A 176 -4.84 2.97 12.01
C CYS A 176 -5.85 3.86 11.29
N ALA A 177 -6.68 3.24 10.46
CA ALA A 177 -7.73 3.95 9.76
C ALA A 177 -9.02 3.12 9.65
N TYR A 178 -10.14 3.80 9.49
CA TYR A 178 -11.49 3.23 9.54
C TYR A 178 -12.34 3.72 8.38
N ALA A 179 -13.23 2.87 7.88
CA ALA A 179 -14.32 3.28 7.00
C ALA A 179 -15.59 2.46 7.27
N TRP A 180 -16.74 3.10 7.13
CA TRP A 180 -18.05 2.44 7.21
C TRP A 180 -18.72 2.46 5.83
N SER A 181 -19.04 1.27 5.31
CA SER A 181 -19.72 1.04 4.03
C SER A 181 -19.28 1.99 2.91
N PRO A 182 -17.96 2.05 2.59
CA PRO A 182 -17.45 2.99 1.60
C PRO A 182 -17.91 2.60 0.20
N HIS A 183 -18.47 3.58 -0.52
CA HIS A 183 -18.99 3.40 -1.88
C HIS A 183 -18.44 4.49 -2.82
N GLY A 184 -18.55 4.28 -4.14
CA GLY A 184 -18.10 5.22 -5.16
C GLY A 184 -16.66 4.99 -5.60
N ASN A 185 -16.02 6.01 -6.17
CA ASN A 185 -14.67 5.89 -6.76
C ASN A 185 -13.54 6.38 -5.82
N GLY A 186 -13.84 6.62 -4.53
CA GLY A 186 -12.88 7.09 -3.55
C GLY A 186 -11.92 5.99 -3.05
N PRO A 187 -10.79 6.36 -2.41
CA PRO A 187 -9.80 5.39 -1.93
C PRO A 187 -10.39 4.31 -1.02
N ALA A 188 -11.26 4.65 -0.06
CA ALA A 188 -11.83 3.65 0.84
C ALA A 188 -12.67 2.59 0.09
N SER A 189 -13.39 3.00 -0.97
CA SER A 189 -14.20 2.08 -1.77
C SER A 189 -13.34 1.20 -2.68
N LEU A 190 -12.26 1.75 -3.23
CA LEU A 190 -11.28 0.97 -4.00
C LEU A 190 -10.55 -0.04 -3.11
N ILE A 191 -10.19 0.33 -1.88
CA ILE A 191 -9.60 -0.57 -0.89
C ILE A 191 -10.61 -1.67 -0.52
N ALA A 192 -11.86 -1.30 -0.21
CA ALA A 192 -12.93 -2.28 0.03
C ALA A 192 -13.11 -3.24 -1.16
N THR A 193 -12.97 -2.75 -2.39
CA THR A 193 -13.04 -3.58 -3.60
C THR A 193 -11.86 -4.55 -3.70
N ILE A 194 -10.65 -4.14 -3.31
CA ILE A 194 -9.49 -5.07 -3.20
C ILE A 194 -9.78 -6.17 -2.20
N VAL A 195 -10.29 -5.82 -1.01
CA VAL A 195 -10.62 -6.81 0.02
C VAL A 195 -11.69 -7.76 -0.50
N ASN A 196 -12.80 -7.25 -1.04
CA ASN A 196 -13.88 -8.07 -1.60
C ASN A 196 -13.41 -8.97 -2.75
N GLU A 197 -12.49 -8.50 -3.61
CA GLU A 197 -11.90 -9.31 -4.68
C GLU A 197 -11.02 -10.42 -4.11
N ALA A 198 -10.19 -10.11 -3.11
CA ALA A 198 -9.34 -11.09 -2.44
C ALA A 198 -10.16 -12.12 -1.64
N SER A 199 -11.31 -11.70 -1.13
CA SER A 199 -12.28 -12.54 -0.43
C SER A 199 -13.16 -13.39 -1.33
N GLN A 200 -12.96 -13.38 -2.66
CA GLN A 200 -13.65 -14.32 -3.54
C GLN A 200 -12.86 -15.64 -3.69
N GLY A 201 -13.57 -16.75 -3.91
CA GLY A 201 -12.95 -18.07 -4.13
C GLY A 201 -12.06 -18.15 -5.39
N ALA A 202 -12.19 -17.19 -6.31
CA ALA A 202 -11.40 -17.07 -7.53
C ALA A 202 -10.72 -15.69 -7.63
N ALA A 203 -10.06 -15.25 -6.54
CA ALA A 203 -9.43 -13.93 -6.48
C ALA A 203 -8.45 -13.68 -7.64
N SER A 204 -8.63 -12.58 -8.37
CA SER A 204 -7.79 -12.25 -9.51
C SER A 204 -6.61 -11.36 -9.11
N ARG A 205 -5.39 -11.93 -9.10
CA ARG A 205 -4.14 -11.16 -8.90
C ARG A 205 -4.07 -9.93 -9.80
N ARG A 206 -4.40 -10.10 -11.09
CA ARG A 206 -4.41 -9.01 -12.08
C ARG A 206 -5.37 -7.89 -11.68
N LYS A 207 -6.57 -8.24 -11.19
CA LYS A 207 -7.58 -7.26 -10.78
C LYS A 207 -7.15 -6.52 -9.51
N ILE A 208 -6.60 -7.23 -8.53
CA ILE A 208 -6.05 -6.63 -7.29
C ILE A 208 -4.97 -5.60 -7.62
N VAL A 209 -4.01 -5.94 -8.48
CA VAL A 209 -2.92 -5.03 -8.88
C VAL A 209 -3.48 -3.84 -9.68
N ALA A 210 -4.46 -4.06 -10.55
CA ALA A 210 -5.11 -2.99 -11.30
C ALA A 210 -5.87 -2.01 -10.40
N LEU A 211 -6.58 -2.52 -9.38
CA LEU A 211 -7.28 -1.73 -8.37
C LEU A 211 -6.29 -0.93 -7.51
N ALA A 212 -5.18 -1.53 -7.09
CA ALA A 212 -4.14 -0.81 -6.36
C ALA A 212 -3.54 0.34 -7.18
N GLY A 213 -3.32 0.12 -8.49
CA GLY A 213 -2.93 1.19 -9.41
C GLY A 213 -4.00 2.28 -9.56
N ALA A 214 -5.29 1.95 -9.46
CA ALA A 214 -6.36 2.95 -9.47
C ALA A 214 -6.34 3.83 -8.21
N ILE A 215 -6.06 3.24 -7.04
CA ILE A 215 -5.87 4.00 -5.79
C ILE A 215 -4.68 4.95 -5.94
N ALA A 216 -3.55 4.45 -6.45
CA ALA A 216 -2.36 5.27 -6.66
C ALA A 216 -2.64 6.48 -7.56
N ARG A 217 -3.38 6.30 -8.67
CA ARG A 217 -3.78 7.39 -9.57
C ARG A 217 -4.76 8.37 -8.91
N ALA A 218 -5.75 7.86 -8.18
CA ALA A 218 -6.68 8.71 -7.43
C ALA A 218 -5.97 9.57 -6.38
N ASP A 219 -4.83 9.09 -5.87
CA ASP A 219 -3.99 9.82 -4.93
C ASP A 219 -3.02 10.84 -5.56
N GLY A 220 -3.02 10.99 -6.88
CA GLY A 220 -2.03 11.80 -7.60
C GLY A 220 -0.65 11.13 -7.75
N GLY A 221 -0.56 9.83 -7.46
CA GLY A 221 0.60 9.02 -7.78
C GLY A 221 0.70 8.80 -9.29
N ARG A 222 1.87 9.07 -9.85
CA ARG A 222 2.21 8.79 -11.26
C ARG A 222 2.43 7.30 -11.49
#